data_AF-A0A062V5Z4-F1
#
_entry.id   AF-A0A062V5Z4-F1
#
_cell.length_a   1.000
_cell.length_b   1.000
_cell.length_c   1.000
_cell.angle_alpha   90.00
_cell.angle_beta   90.00
_cell.angle_gamma   90.00
#
_symmetry.space_group_name_H-M   'P 1'
#
loop_
_entity.id
_entity.type
_entity.pdbx_description
1 polymer ?
#
loop_
_entity_poly.entity_id
_entity_poly.type
_entity_poly.pdbx_seq_one_letter_code
_entity_poly.pdbx_strand_id
1 'polypeptide(L)'
;MSFLGTAASSFADIVLVVQITGFIILLSGIIYVKRGNFLKHFKMTRIAVFLGILSLIWMGYSLVFYLPILSIGTAWALFIFHSVIGSLALSTGVFFAFDRLIKKTRIPMRIVFLLWILALLSGISIYINYYVF
;
A
#
# COMPACT_ATOMS: atom_id res chain seq x y z
N MET A 1 -16.08 -18.62 0.78
CA MET A 1 -16.52 -17.21 0.78
C MET A 1 -15.73 -16.48 1.84
N SER A 2 -15.21 -15.31 1.50
CA SER A 2 -14.47 -14.48 2.44
C SER A 2 -15.40 -13.69 3.37
N PHE A 3 -14.86 -12.99 4.37
CA PHE A 3 -15.68 -12.25 5.33
C PHE A 3 -16.22 -10.93 4.76
N LEU A 4 -15.70 -10.47 3.63
CA LEU A 4 -16.28 -9.38 2.83
C LEU A 4 -17.37 -9.87 1.86
N GLY A 5 -17.68 -11.16 1.83
CA GLY A 5 -18.76 -11.73 1.01
C GLY A 5 -18.42 -11.83 -0.48
N THR A 6 -17.13 -11.86 -0.84
CA THR A 6 -16.65 -11.93 -2.22
C THR A 6 -16.12 -13.32 -2.57
N ALA A 7 -15.71 -13.51 -3.83
CA ALA A 7 -15.01 -14.72 -4.28
C ALA A 7 -13.56 -14.80 -3.77
N ALA A 8 -13.08 -13.79 -3.05
CA ALA A 8 -11.74 -13.74 -2.51
C ALA A 8 -11.50 -14.83 -1.45
N SER A 9 -10.22 -15.05 -1.14
CA SER A 9 -9.83 -15.73 0.08
C SER A 9 -9.86 -14.74 1.26
N SER A 10 -10.10 -15.23 2.48
CA SER A 10 -10.02 -14.39 3.69
C SER A 10 -8.66 -13.70 3.83
N PHE A 11 -7.59 -14.27 3.26
CA PHE A 11 -6.27 -13.64 3.22
C PHE A 11 -6.24 -12.38 2.34
N ALA A 12 -6.83 -12.43 1.15
CA ALA A 12 -6.90 -11.27 0.26
C ALA A 12 -7.71 -10.13 0.90
N ASP A 13 -8.82 -10.46 1.58
CA ASP A 13 -9.60 -9.48 2.35
C ASP A 13 -8.77 -8.83 3.47
N ILE A 14 -8.03 -9.62 4.26
CA ILE A 14 -7.16 -9.10 5.33
C ILE A 14 -6.13 -8.14 4.74
N VAL A 15 -5.47 -8.53 3.64
CA VAL A 15 -4.48 -7.68 2.98
C VAL A 15 -5.10 -6.35 2.54
N LEU A 16 -6.27 -6.36 1.91
CA LEU A 16 -6.99 -5.15 1.51
C LEU A 16 -7.30 -4.26 2.73
N VAL A 17 -7.85 -4.85 3.79
CA VAL A 17 -8.18 -4.13 5.03
C VAL A 17 -6.93 -3.53 5.67
N VAL A 18 -5.82 -4.26 5.70
CA VAL A 18 -4.53 -3.77 6.23
C VAL A 18 -4.02 -2.59 5.40
N GLN A 19 -4.10 -2.64 4.07
CA GLN A 19 -3.69 -1.54 3.20
C GLN A 19 -4.54 -0.29 3.42
N ILE A 20 -5.87 -0.44 3.47
CA ILE A 20 -6.81 0.67 3.75
C ILE A 20 -6.51 1.27 5.13
N THR A 21 -6.34 0.43 6.15
CA THR A 21 -6.03 0.86 7.52
C THR A 21 -4.69 1.59 7.58
N GLY A 22 -3.66 1.04 6.93
CA GLY A 22 -2.34 1.68 6.83
C GLY A 22 -2.42 3.05 6.16
N PHE A 23 -3.23 3.19 5.12
CA PHE A 23 -3.46 4.47 4.46
C PHE A 23 -4.22 5.48 5.33
N ILE A 24 -5.24 5.06 6.07
CA ILE A 24 -5.92 5.93 7.05
C ILE A 24 -4.94 6.42 8.13
N ILE A 25 -4.06 5.54 8.61
CA ILE A 25 -2.99 5.92 9.55
C ILE A 25 -2.03 6.92 8.90
N LEU A 26 -1.65 6.72 7.64
CA LEU A 26 -0.82 7.66 6.89
C LEU A 26 -1.47 9.05 6.77
N LEU A 27 -2.79 9.11 6.49
CA LEU A 27 -3.57 10.36 6.48
C LEU A 27 -3.54 11.07 7.83
N SER A 28 -3.63 10.33 8.93
CA SER A 28 -3.51 10.92 10.28
C SER A 28 -2.16 11.60 10.50
N GLY A 29 -1.09 11.09 9.86
CA GLY A 29 0.23 11.73 9.83
C GLY A 29 0.20 13.14 9.25
N ILE A 30 -0.66 13.43 8.27
CA ILE A 30 -0.85 14.78 7.69
C ILE A 30 -1.51 15.71 8.71
N ILE A 31 -2.44 15.21 9.51
CA ILE A 31 -3.08 16.02 10.56
C ILE A 31 -2.03 16.43 11.61
N TYR A 32 -1.17 15.50 12.01
CA TYR A 32 -0.12 15.79 12.99
C TYR A 32 0.95 16.76 12.48
N VAL A 33 1.34 16.69 11.19
CA VAL A 33 2.29 17.66 10.63
C VAL A 33 1.69 19.07 10.58
N LYS A 34 0.39 19.21 10.25
CA LYS A 34 -0.31 20.50 10.29
C LYS A 34 -0.39 21.10 11.69
N ARG A 35 -0.43 20.25 12.72
CA ARG A 35 -0.40 20.65 14.15
C ARG A 35 1.02 20.87 14.70
N GLY A 36 2.06 20.78 13.86
CA GLY A 36 3.46 20.88 14.30
C GLY A 36 3.96 19.72 15.16
N ASN A 37 3.17 18.63 15.30
CA ASN A 37 3.56 17.48 16.10
C ASN A 37 4.32 16.45 15.25
N PHE A 38 5.61 16.73 15.03
CA PHE A 38 6.46 15.90 14.17
C PHE A 38 6.74 14.51 14.75
N LEU A 39 6.79 14.36 16.08
CA LEU A 39 6.98 13.06 16.72
C LEU A 39 5.81 12.11 16.39
N LYS A 40 4.56 12.58 16.53
CA LYS A 40 3.39 11.79 16.16
C LYS A 40 3.31 11.58 14.65
N HIS A 41 3.66 12.58 13.83
CA HIS A 41 3.76 12.41 12.38
C HIS A 41 4.68 11.23 12.02
N PHE A 42 5.91 11.20 12.52
CA PHE A 42 6.85 10.11 12.25
C PHE A 42 6.36 8.76 12.79
N LYS A 43 5.74 8.73 13.97
CA LYS A 43 5.15 7.52 14.52
C LYS A 43 4.08 6.94 13.59
N MET A 44 3.14 7.76 13.11
CA MET A 44 2.08 7.32 12.21
C MET A 44 2.63 6.87 10.86
N THR A 45 3.56 7.61 10.26
CA THR A 45 4.20 7.22 9.00
C THR A 45 4.92 5.87 9.12
N ARG A 46 5.64 5.63 10.23
CA ARG A 46 6.31 4.33 10.46
C ARG A 46 5.34 3.18 10.63
N ILE A 47 4.23 3.39 11.35
CA ILE A 47 3.18 2.36 11.48
C ILE A 47 2.58 2.05 10.11
N ALA A 48 2.26 3.07 9.30
CA ALA A 48 1.74 2.87 7.95
C ALA A 48 2.74 2.09 7.06
N VAL A 49 4.02 2.44 7.10
CA VAL A 49 5.08 1.71 6.38
C VAL A 49 5.18 0.27 6.84
N PHE A 50 5.13 0.01 8.15
CA PHE A 50 5.16 -1.34 8.71
C PHE A 50 3.98 -2.19 8.20
N LEU A 51 2.77 -1.63 8.21
CA LEU A 51 1.59 -2.30 7.64
C LEU A 51 1.75 -2.55 6.14
N GLY A 52 2.35 -1.61 5.40
CA GLY A 52 2.66 -1.79 3.98
C GLY A 52 3.66 -2.92 3.72
N ILE A 53 4.72 -3.04 4.53
CA ILE A 53 5.66 -4.18 4.46
C ILE A 53 4.93 -5.49 4.71
N LEU A 54 4.09 -5.51 5.73
CA LEU A 54 3.33 -6.68 6.10
C LEU A 54 2.35 -7.11 4.97
N SER A 55 1.65 -6.16 4.36
CA SER A 55 0.84 -6.39 3.16
C SER A 55 1.68 -6.93 2.00
N LEU A 56 2.87 -6.36 1.74
CA LEU A 56 3.74 -6.81 0.66
C LEU A 56 4.21 -8.25 0.85
N ILE A 57 4.58 -8.65 2.07
CA ILE A 57 4.99 -10.03 2.39
C ILE A 57 3.85 -11.00 2.05
N TRP A 58 2.62 -10.67 2.46
CA TRP A 58 1.46 -11.51 2.18
C TRP A 58 1.09 -11.56 0.69
N MET A 59 1.11 -10.41 0.01
CA MET A 59 0.87 -10.36 -1.43
C MET A 59 1.94 -11.13 -2.22
N GLY A 60 3.21 -10.98 -1.83
CA GLY A 60 4.34 -11.67 -2.45
C GLY A 60 4.23 -13.19 -2.32
N TYR A 61 3.83 -13.69 -1.14
CA TYR A 61 3.55 -15.11 -0.96
C TYR A 61 2.47 -15.60 -1.93
N SER A 62 1.32 -14.91 -2.00
CA SER A 62 0.22 -15.27 -2.91
C SER A 62 0.63 -15.21 -4.38
N LEU A 63 1.41 -14.20 -4.77
CA LEU A 63 1.83 -14.00 -6.15
C LEU A 63 2.65 -15.17 -6.70
N VAL A 64 3.54 -15.76 -5.88
CA VAL A 64 4.35 -16.92 -6.30
C VAL A 64 3.49 -18.11 -6.71
N PHE A 65 2.32 -18.30 -6.08
CA PHE A 65 1.41 -19.41 -6.38
C PHE A 65 0.49 -19.15 -7.58
N TYR A 66 0.14 -17.90 -7.86
CA TYR A 66 -0.86 -17.54 -8.89
C TYR A 66 -0.28 -16.84 -10.13
N LEU A 67 1.03 -16.61 -10.16
CA LEU A 67 1.79 -16.02 -11.30
C LEU A 67 1.48 -16.65 -12.67
N PRO A 68 1.38 -17.99 -12.82
CA PRO A 68 1.13 -18.60 -14.14
C PRO A 68 -0.23 -18.21 -14.75
N ILE A 69 -1.23 -17.98 -13.88
CA ILE A 69 -2.63 -17.74 -14.27
C ILE A 69 -2.86 -16.27 -14.66
N LEU A 70 -2.07 -15.35 -14.08
CA LEU A 70 -2.20 -13.90 -14.29
C LEU A 70 -1.73 -13.42 -15.68
N SER A 71 -1.03 -14.26 -16.45
CA SER A 71 -0.37 -13.89 -17.71
C SER A 71 -1.29 -13.70 -18.92
N ILE A 72 -2.59 -14.03 -18.79
CA ILE A 72 -3.54 -14.04 -19.91
C ILE A 72 -4.73 -13.13 -19.57
N GLY A 73 -4.58 -11.80 -19.74
CA GLY A 73 -5.71 -10.88 -19.58
C GLY A 73 -5.39 -9.39 -19.54
N THR A 74 -6.42 -8.57 -19.77
CA THR A 74 -6.37 -7.09 -19.70
C THR A 74 -6.01 -6.56 -18.31
N ALA A 75 -6.22 -7.36 -17.26
CA ALA A 75 -5.87 -7.02 -15.89
C ALA A 75 -4.37 -7.17 -15.56
N TRP A 76 -3.55 -7.73 -16.47
CA TRP A 76 -2.10 -7.86 -16.30
C TRP A 76 -1.38 -6.50 -16.25
N ALA A 77 -1.80 -5.54 -17.09
CA ALA A 77 -1.22 -4.20 -17.09
C ALA A 77 -1.50 -3.46 -15.76
N LEU A 78 -2.72 -3.60 -15.23
CA LEU A 78 -3.09 -3.04 -13.93
C LEU A 78 -2.29 -3.69 -12.79
N PHE A 79 -2.09 -5.02 -12.87
CA PHE A 79 -1.26 -5.75 -11.93
C PHE A 79 0.19 -5.25 -11.93
N ILE A 80 0.83 -5.17 -13.09
CA ILE A 80 2.21 -4.63 -13.23
C ILE A 80 2.27 -3.20 -12.69
N PHE A 81 1.31 -2.35 -13.07
CA PHE A 81 1.26 -0.97 -12.60
C PHE A 81 1.20 -0.91 -11.07
N HIS A 82 0.31 -1.69 -10.44
CA HIS A 82 0.21 -1.77 -8.99
C HIS A 82 1.50 -2.26 -8.34
N SER A 83 2.11 -3.33 -8.87
CA SER A 83 3.35 -3.89 -8.35
C SER A 83 4.50 -2.88 -8.40
N VAL A 84 4.65 -2.15 -9.51
CA VAL A 84 5.71 -1.13 -9.67
C VAL A 84 5.46 0.06 -8.75
N ILE A 85 4.26 0.64 -8.79
CA ILE A 85 3.92 1.81 -7.99
C ILE A 85 3.95 1.49 -6.50
N GLY A 86 3.42 0.34 -6.08
CA GLY A 86 3.46 -0.14 -4.70
C GLY A 86 4.89 -0.35 -4.20
N SER A 87 5.76 -0.96 -5.02
CA SER A 87 7.17 -1.16 -4.66
C SER A 87 7.90 0.16 -4.51
N LEU A 88 7.67 1.13 -5.41
CA LEU A 88 8.24 2.47 -5.31
C LEU A 88 7.72 3.22 -4.08
N ALA A 89 6.41 3.18 -3.84
CA ALA A 89 5.75 3.79 -2.68
C ALA A 89 6.32 3.26 -1.36
N LEU A 90 6.46 1.93 -1.26
CA LEU A 90 6.96 1.29 -0.05
C LEU A 90 8.45 1.55 0.15
N SER A 91 9.28 1.37 -0.89
CA SER A 91 10.72 1.58 -0.82
C SER A 91 11.03 3.01 -0.37
N THR A 92 10.44 3.99 -1.05
CA THR A 92 10.60 5.41 -0.68
C THR A 92 10.01 5.69 0.71
N GLY A 93 8.87 5.11 1.05
CA GLY A 93 8.28 5.20 2.39
C GLY A 93 9.22 4.72 3.49
N VAL A 94 9.89 3.58 3.30
CA VAL A 94 10.91 3.05 4.23
C VAL A 94 12.07 4.03 4.35
N PHE A 95 12.65 4.48 3.24
CA PHE A 95 13.73 5.47 3.26
C PHE A 95 13.32 6.73 4.03
N PHE A 96 12.17 7.35 3.72
CA PHE A 96 11.76 8.59 4.39
C PHE A 96 11.31 8.40 5.85
N ALA A 97 10.80 7.23 6.23
CA ALA A 97 10.32 6.97 7.60
C ALA A 97 11.45 6.64 8.58
N PHE A 98 12.52 5.98 8.10
CA PHE A 98 13.58 5.44 8.96
C PHE A 98 14.94 6.14 8.78
N ASP A 99 15.23 6.69 7.61
CA ASP A 99 16.50 7.36 7.36
C ASP A 99 16.56 8.71 8.10
N ARG A 100 17.66 8.95 8.82
CA ARG A 100 17.94 10.20 9.55
C ARG A 100 18.77 11.19 8.73
N LEU A 101 19.47 10.73 7.71
CA LEU A 101 20.41 11.49 6.88
C LEU A 101 19.72 12.23 5.73
N ILE A 102 18.62 11.69 5.22
CA ILE A 102 17.88 12.33 4.12
C ILE A 102 17.15 13.58 4.62
N LYS A 103 17.43 14.71 3.93
CA LYS A 103 16.71 15.97 4.15
C LYS A 103 15.26 15.83 3.69
N LYS A 104 14.35 15.74 4.65
CA LYS A 104 12.91 15.56 4.42
C LYS A 104 12.27 16.88 4.00
N THR A 105 12.24 17.16 2.70
CA THR A 105 11.59 18.36 2.16
C THR A 105 10.14 18.06 1.76
N ARG A 106 9.32 19.11 1.56
CA ARG A 106 7.88 18.96 1.30
C ARG A 106 7.58 18.23 -0.01
N ILE A 107 8.36 18.44 -1.05
CA ILE A 107 8.07 17.92 -2.40
C ILE A 107 8.22 16.39 -2.45
N PRO A 108 9.37 15.78 -2.05
CA PRO A 108 9.51 14.33 -2.02
C PRO A 108 8.44 13.65 -1.16
N MET A 109 8.12 14.19 0.01
CA MET A 109 7.08 13.63 0.88
C MET A 109 5.69 13.64 0.21
N ARG A 110 5.37 14.67 -0.58
CA ARG A 110 4.12 14.71 -1.38
C ARG A 110 4.13 13.69 -2.50
N ILE A 111 5.26 13.54 -3.20
CA ILE A 111 5.40 12.54 -4.27
C ILE A 111 5.20 11.14 -3.69
N VAL A 112 5.87 10.81 -2.58
CA VAL A 112 5.69 9.52 -1.89
C VAL A 112 4.22 9.32 -1.49
N PHE A 113 3.59 10.33 -0.90
CA PHE A 113 2.18 10.24 -0.53
C PHE A 113 1.25 9.98 -1.75
N LEU A 114 1.52 10.61 -2.90
CA LEU A 114 0.79 10.33 -4.14
C LEU A 114 1.02 8.91 -4.66
N LEU A 115 2.25 8.38 -4.56
CA LEU A 115 2.54 6.99 -4.90
C LEU A 115 1.76 6.02 -4.01
N TRP A 116 1.63 6.30 -2.71
CA TRP A 116 0.80 5.51 -1.80
C TRP A 116 -0.69 5.55 -2.16
N ILE A 117 -1.22 6.71 -2.59
CA ILE A 117 -2.59 6.82 -3.11
C ILE A 117 -2.77 5.95 -4.35
N LEU A 118 -1.88 6.09 -5.34
CA LEU A 118 -1.96 5.35 -6.60
C LEU A 118 -1.82 3.84 -6.37
N ALA A 119 -0.94 3.43 -5.46
CA ALA A 119 -0.80 2.03 -5.05
C ALA A 119 -2.09 1.50 -4.43
N LEU A 120 -2.69 2.22 -3.48
CA LEU A 120 -3.94 1.79 -2.84
C LEU A 120 -5.09 1.69 -3.85
N LEU A 121 -5.29 2.73 -4.67
CA LEU A 121 -6.38 2.77 -5.65
C LEU A 121 -6.25 1.64 -6.67
N SER A 122 -5.03 1.39 -7.18
CA SER A 122 -4.79 0.26 -8.08
C SER A 122 -5.01 -1.09 -7.39
N GLY A 123 -4.64 -1.23 -6.11
CA GLY A 123 -4.87 -2.46 -5.33
C GLY A 123 -6.37 -2.74 -5.11
N ILE A 124 -7.15 -1.70 -4.79
CA ILE A 124 -8.61 -1.80 -4.70
C ILE A 124 -9.20 -2.20 -6.06
N SER A 125 -8.76 -1.57 -7.15
CA SER A 125 -9.23 -1.89 -8.50
C SER A 125 -8.94 -3.36 -8.86
N ILE A 126 -7.76 -3.88 -8.54
CA ILE A 126 -7.43 -5.30 -8.72
C ILE A 126 -8.37 -6.18 -7.92
N TYR A 127 -8.56 -5.89 -6.63
CA TYR A 127 -9.42 -6.68 -5.77
C TYR A 127 -10.86 -6.76 -6.32
N ILE A 128 -11.41 -5.63 -6.77
CA ILE A 128 -12.75 -5.56 -7.37
C ILE A 128 -12.82 -6.38 -8.66
N ASN A 129 -11.86 -6.20 -9.58
CA ASN A 129 -11.88 -6.87 -10.90
C ASN A 129 -11.70 -8.39 -10.82
N TYR A 130 -11.03 -8.91 -9.79
CA TYR A 130 -10.75 -10.34 -9.68
C TYR A 130 -11.67 -11.10 -8.72
N TYR A 131 -12.28 -10.43 -7.74
CA TYR A 131 -13.01 -11.12 -6.68
C TYR A 131 -14.47 -10.69 -6.52
N VAL A 132 -14.88 -9.57 -7.11
CA VAL A 132 -16.25 -9.04 -6.98
C VAL A 132 -17.04 -9.22 -8.26
N PHE A 133 -16.42 -8.93 -9.40
CA PHE A 133 -16.97 -9.18 -10.74
C PHE A 133 -16.45 -10.50 -11.29
#